data_AF-A0A822ETM3-F1
#
_entry.id   AF-A0A822ETM3-F1
#
_cell.length_a   1.000
_cell.length_b   1.000
_cell.length_c   1.000
_cell.angle_alpha   90.00
_cell.angle_beta   90.00
_cell.angle_gamma   90.00
#
_symmetry.space_group_name_H-M   'P 1'
#
loop_
_entity.id
_entity.type
_entity.pdbx_description
1 polymer ?
#
loop_
_entity_poly.entity_id
_entity_poly.type
_entity_poly.pdbx_seq_one_letter_code
_entity_poly.pdbx_strand_id
1 'polypeptide(L)'
;MNKTIQLNKQSSIITSANTTKSSDLTENFTFLTNLFQSGLHSDITIYYHDYQWNLHKSILSSRSIYFNQYFSKSNISILNLSDDNEILSSIILDKMFFFLYTNQYILEKLSHLSLFETIHLLFNLSIKYGIDTLTYICLQNMCNIDNLNINNASYILISFYQSINGPYEKYHTNEYLIQIKNLKQIILRFIQLHLRDVLLSSQWKLLEKNYPYLVHDVLEFIVFEKI
;
A
#
# COMPACT_ATOMS: atom_id res chain seq x y z
N MET A 1 23.94 -72.47 -2.05
CA MET A 1 24.11 -71.81 -0.74
C MET A 1 23.38 -70.48 -0.79
N ASN A 2 22.09 -70.48 -0.45
CA ASN A 2 21.25 -69.28 -0.40
C ASN A 2 21.39 -68.64 0.99
N LYS A 3 21.91 -67.41 1.06
CA LYS A 3 21.92 -66.62 2.29
C LYS A 3 20.71 -65.69 2.32
N THR A 4 19.74 -66.11 3.11
CA THR A 4 18.57 -65.34 3.55
C THR A 4 19.04 -64.17 4.41
N ILE A 5 18.71 -62.94 4.04
CA ILE A 5 18.94 -61.75 4.87
C ILE A 5 17.67 -61.53 5.71
N GLN A 6 17.82 -61.66 7.03
CA GLN A 6 16.77 -61.41 8.01
C GLN A 6 16.52 -59.91 8.17
N LEU A 7 15.26 -59.50 7.97
CA LEU A 7 14.74 -58.19 8.32
C LEU A 7 14.45 -58.15 9.83
N ASN A 8 15.28 -57.42 10.59
CA ASN A 8 14.98 -57.09 11.98
C ASN A 8 14.20 -55.77 12.05
N LYS A 9 12.91 -55.88 12.40
CA LYS A 9 12.09 -54.79 12.93
C LYS A 9 12.64 -54.40 14.31
N GLN A 10 13.05 -53.14 14.46
CA GLN A 10 13.09 -52.49 15.77
C GLN A 10 12.18 -51.27 15.74
N SER A 11 11.08 -51.41 16.45
CA SER A 11 10.18 -50.35 16.89
C SER A 11 10.85 -49.51 17.97
N SER A 12 11.00 -48.21 17.75
CA SER A 12 11.32 -47.25 18.81
C SER A 12 10.44 -46.02 18.69
N ILE A 13 9.35 -46.07 19.46
CA ILE A 13 8.82 -45.02 20.34
C ILE A 13 8.86 -43.58 19.81
N ILE A 14 7.66 -43.07 19.57
CA ILE A 14 7.30 -41.67 19.41
C ILE A 14 7.79 -40.86 20.62
N THR A 15 8.67 -39.90 20.38
CA THR A 15 8.83 -38.72 21.24
C THR A 15 8.56 -37.48 20.42
N SER A 16 7.40 -36.89 20.68
CA SER A 16 6.99 -35.57 20.23
C SER A 16 7.99 -34.51 20.69
N ALA A 17 8.77 -33.96 19.76
CA ALA A 17 9.48 -32.70 19.97
C ALA A 17 8.63 -31.55 19.40
N ASN A 18 7.70 -31.07 20.23
CA ASN A 18 7.20 -29.70 20.13
C ASN A 18 8.34 -28.76 20.51
N THR A 19 8.82 -27.93 19.56
CA THR A 19 9.38 -26.57 19.72
C THR A 19 10.14 -26.27 18.44
N THR A 20 9.63 -25.41 17.56
CA THR A 20 9.88 -23.97 17.71
C THR A 20 8.63 -23.14 17.53
N LYS A 21 8.45 -22.23 18.49
CA LYS A 21 7.42 -21.20 18.52
C LYS A 21 7.65 -20.24 17.35
N SER A 22 6.53 -19.80 16.78
CA SER A 22 6.37 -18.78 15.75
C SER A 22 6.82 -17.37 16.20
N SER A 23 8.10 -17.18 16.49
CA SER A 23 8.68 -15.88 16.90
C SER A 23 9.81 -15.34 16.02
N ASP A 24 10.26 -16.08 14.99
CA ASP A 24 11.50 -15.74 14.25
C ASP A 24 11.29 -14.91 12.97
N LEU A 25 10.09 -14.37 12.72
CA LEU A 25 9.81 -13.56 11.52
C LEU A 25 10.16 -12.07 11.68
N THR A 26 10.55 -11.62 12.89
CA THR A 26 10.81 -10.20 13.19
C THR A 26 12.28 -9.78 13.07
N GLU A 27 13.22 -10.69 12.80
CA GLU A 27 14.66 -10.35 12.75
C GLU A 27 15.16 -9.84 11.38
N ASN A 28 14.38 -9.90 10.29
CA ASN A 28 14.96 -9.88 8.93
C ASN A 28 14.99 -8.53 8.16
N PHE A 29 14.72 -7.37 8.77
CA PHE A 29 14.80 -6.07 8.07
C PHE A 29 15.80 -5.07 8.66
N THR A 30 16.49 -5.41 9.75
CA THR A 30 17.47 -4.52 10.40
C THR A 30 18.55 -4.03 9.43
N PHE A 31 19.01 -4.90 8.53
CA PHE A 31 19.97 -4.51 7.49
C PHE A 31 19.41 -3.48 6.49
N LEU A 32 18.17 -3.64 6.02
CA LEU A 32 17.54 -2.71 5.08
C LEU A 32 17.22 -1.37 5.75
N THR A 33 16.82 -1.39 7.03
CA THR A 33 16.71 -0.18 7.86
C THR A 33 18.05 0.55 7.94
N ASN A 34 19.14 -0.17 8.22
CA ASN A 34 20.48 0.42 8.31
C ASN A 34 20.96 0.98 6.96
N LEU A 35 20.66 0.30 5.85
CA LEU A 35 20.98 0.82 4.51
C LEU A 35 20.23 2.11 4.20
N PHE A 36 18.95 2.20 4.55
CA PHE A 36 18.17 3.42 4.37
C PHE A 36 18.73 4.58 5.22
N GLN A 37 18.98 4.34 6.51
CA GLN A 37 19.43 5.37 7.44
C GLN A 37 20.86 5.85 7.16
N SER A 38 21.76 4.94 6.78
CA SER A 38 23.17 5.28 6.54
C SER A 38 23.45 5.79 5.13
N GLY A 39 22.63 5.41 4.14
CA GLY A 39 22.88 5.70 2.73
C GLY A 39 24.15 5.04 2.15
N LEU A 40 24.74 4.07 2.87
CA LEU A 40 25.95 3.37 2.43
C LEU A 40 25.70 2.62 1.13
N HIS A 41 26.61 2.81 0.16
CA HIS A 41 26.53 2.24 -1.19
C HIS A 41 25.35 2.73 -2.05
N SER A 42 24.78 3.88 -1.69
CA SER A 42 23.80 4.57 -2.53
C SER A 42 24.38 4.89 -3.92
N ASP A 43 23.53 4.73 -4.93
CA ASP A 43 23.81 4.98 -6.34
C ASP A 43 22.85 6.01 -6.96
N ILE A 44 22.00 6.61 -6.12
CA ILE A 44 21.13 7.74 -6.43
C ILE A 44 21.00 8.66 -5.21
N THR A 45 21.07 9.97 -5.44
CA THR A 45 20.64 10.99 -4.49
C THR A 45 19.34 11.62 -4.98
N ILE A 46 18.31 11.60 -4.15
CA ILE A 46 17.03 12.25 -4.43
C ILE A 46 16.93 13.53 -3.62
N TYR A 47 16.61 14.65 -4.26
CA TYR A 47 16.37 15.94 -3.62
C TYR A 47 14.90 16.31 -3.66
N TYR A 48 14.42 16.95 -2.58
CA TYR A 48 13.12 17.62 -2.52
C TYR A 48 13.28 18.89 -1.68
N HIS A 49 13.28 20.05 -2.34
CA HIS A 49 13.70 21.32 -1.73
C HIS A 49 15.06 21.18 -1.02
N ASP A 50 15.12 21.47 0.28
CA ASP A 50 16.33 21.39 1.10
C ASP A 50 16.59 19.99 1.68
N TYR A 51 15.74 19.01 1.37
CA TYR A 51 15.87 17.63 1.84
C TYR A 51 16.57 16.76 0.80
N GLN A 52 17.37 15.82 1.29
CA GLN A 52 18.11 14.87 0.46
C GLN A 52 18.02 13.46 1.03
N TRP A 53 17.93 12.48 0.14
CA TRP A 53 18.01 11.05 0.47
C TRP A 53 19.03 10.36 -0.43
N ASN A 54 19.96 9.64 0.19
CA ASN A 54 20.91 8.77 -0.50
C ASN A 54 20.34 7.36 -0.54
N LEU A 55 19.91 6.90 -1.72
CA LEU A 55 19.11 5.68 -1.89
C LEU A 55 19.72 4.71 -2.89
N HIS A 56 19.08 3.55 -3.05
CA HIS A 56 19.52 2.48 -3.95
C HIS A 56 18.51 2.27 -5.07
N LYS A 57 18.94 2.46 -6.33
CA LYS A 57 18.10 2.26 -7.53
C LYS A 57 17.52 0.85 -7.58
N SER A 58 18.29 -0.17 -7.21
CA SER A 58 17.83 -1.57 -7.22
C SER A 58 16.64 -1.78 -6.29
N ILE A 59 16.69 -1.24 -5.07
CA ILE A 59 15.60 -1.32 -4.09
C ILE A 59 14.38 -0.57 -4.62
N LEU A 60 14.56 0.70 -5.01
CA LEU A 60 13.46 1.52 -5.53
C LEU A 60 12.78 0.89 -6.75
N SER A 61 13.55 0.44 -7.75
CA SER A 61 13.02 -0.22 -8.96
C SER A 61 12.28 -1.52 -8.65
N SER A 62 12.73 -2.30 -7.67
CA SER A 62 12.05 -3.55 -7.32
C SER A 62 10.70 -3.34 -6.61
N ARG A 63 10.46 -2.14 -6.07
CA ARG A 63 9.33 -1.83 -5.20
C ARG A 63 8.39 -0.75 -5.75
N SER A 64 8.78 -0.05 -6.80
CA SER A 64 8.04 1.04 -7.43
C SER A 64 8.09 0.93 -8.94
N ILE A 65 6.91 0.93 -9.57
CA ILE A 65 6.77 0.89 -11.03
C ILE A 65 7.39 2.15 -11.65
N TYR A 66 7.18 3.32 -11.03
CA TYR A 66 7.77 4.58 -11.47
C TYR A 66 9.29 4.50 -11.52
N PHE A 67 9.94 4.15 -10.41
CA PHE A 67 11.39 4.15 -10.32
C PHE A 67 12.01 3.11 -11.27
N ASN A 68 11.36 1.95 -11.43
CA ASN A 68 11.79 0.96 -12.41
C ASN A 68 11.80 1.51 -13.84
N GLN A 69 10.71 2.16 -14.25
CA GLN A 69 10.60 2.76 -15.58
C GLN A 69 11.53 3.96 -15.76
N TYR A 70 11.75 4.73 -14.70
CA TYR A 70 12.59 5.90 -14.71
C TYR A 70 14.07 5.52 -14.84
N PHE A 71 14.56 4.58 -14.02
CA PHE A 71 15.96 4.15 -14.03
C PHE A 71 16.31 3.22 -15.20
N SER A 72 15.33 2.54 -15.82
CA SER A 72 15.59 1.80 -17.07
C SER A 72 15.87 2.71 -18.27
N LYS A 73 15.49 3.99 -18.18
CA LYS A 73 15.69 5.00 -19.24
C LYS A 73 16.80 5.99 -18.92
N SER A 74 17.30 6.01 -17.69
CA SER A 74 18.24 7.03 -17.21
C SER A 74 19.32 6.45 -16.31
N ASN A 75 20.56 6.88 -16.53
CA ASN A 75 21.71 6.51 -15.69
C ASN A 75 22.08 7.63 -14.70
N ILE A 76 21.14 8.52 -14.40
CA ILE A 76 21.39 9.68 -13.54
C ILE A 76 21.74 9.26 -12.11
N SER A 77 22.64 9.99 -11.46
CA SER A 77 22.97 9.83 -10.04
C SER A 77 22.23 10.81 -9.14
N ILE A 78 21.53 11.80 -9.71
CA ILE A 78 20.81 12.84 -8.96
C ILE A 78 19.41 13.03 -9.57
N LEU A 79 18.37 12.87 -8.74
CA LEU A 79 16.98 13.09 -9.11
C LEU A 79 16.40 14.23 -8.26
N ASN A 80 15.96 15.31 -8.90
CA ASN A 80 15.22 16.36 -8.22
C ASN A 80 13.72 16.08 -8.35
N LEU A 81 13.07 15.85 -7.22
CA LEU A 81 11.61 15.81 -7.14
C LEU A 81 11.13 17.26 -7.05
N SER A 82 10.48 17.73 -8.10
CA SER A 82 9.66 18.94 -8.06
C SER A 82 8.20 18.51 -8.03
N ASP A 83 7.46 18.95 -7.03
CA ASP A 83 6.00 18.89 -7.08
C ASP A 83 5.44 20.30 -7.33
N ASP A 84 4.52 20.40 -8.28
CA ASP A 84 3.71 21.62 -8.49
C ASP A 84 2.74 21.86 -7.32
N ASN A 85 2.58 20.87 -6.45
CA ASN A 85 1.73 20.92 -5.26
C ASN A 85 2.59 20.93 -3.99
N GLU A 86 2.67 22.12 -3.37
CA GLU A 86 3.36 22.45 -2.11
C GLU A 86 2.94 21.60 -0.89
N ILE A 87 1.95 20.73 -1.06
CA ILE A 87 1.30 19.93 -0.01
C ILE A 87 2.19 18.76 0.45
N LEU A 88 3.25 18.42 -0.29
CA LEU A 88 4.13 17.33 0.09
C LEU A 88 5.11 17.74 1.21
N SER A 89 4.92 17.19 2.40
CA SER A 89 5.92 17.26 3.46
C SER A 89 7.03 16.24 3.20
N SER A 90 8.29 16.65 3.35
CA SER A 90 9.46 15.75 3.32
C SER A 90 9.31 14.56 4.28
N ILE A 91 8.56 14.72 5.37
CA ILE A 91 8.24 13.66 6.32
C ILE A 91 7.42 12.54 5.67
N ILE A 92 6.50 12.86 4.76
CA ILE A 92 5.68 11.87 4.06
C ILE A 92 6.50 11.13 2.99
N LEU A 93 7.39 11.84 2.30
CA LEU A 93 8.37 11.21 1.39
C LEU A 93 9.29 10.25 2.14
N ASP A 94 9.80 10.68 3.30
CA ASP A 94 10.66 9.86 4.14
C ASP A 94 9.95 8.55 4.55
N LYS A 95 8.69 8.65 5.01
CA LYS A 95 7.86 7.48 5.31
C LYS A 95 7.66 6.56 4.11
N MET A 96 7.47 7.11 2.91
CA MET A 96 7.36 6.31 1.68
C MET A 96 8.67 5.59 1.36
N PHE A 97 9.81 6.29 1.40
CA PHE A 97 11.10 5.67 1.13
C PHE A 97 11.46 4.62 2.18
N PHE A 98 11.20 4.90 3.45
CA PHE A 98 11.36 3.92 4.52
C PHE A 98 10.51 2.66 4.25
N PHE A 99 9.25 2.82 3.86
CA PHE A 99 8.38 1.70 3.49
C PHE A 99 8.95 0.88 2.33
N LEU A 100 9.53 1.52 1.30
CA LEU A 100 10.13 0.80 0.17
C LEU A 100 11.29 -0.10 0.61
N TYR A 101 12.01 0.26 1.67
CA TYR A 101 13.12 -0.55 2.19
C TYR A 101 12.64 -1.65 3.14
N THR A 102 11.67 -1.37 4.00
CA THR A 102 11.40 -2.23 5.17
C THR A 102 10.04 -2.92 5.11
N ASN A 103 9.16 -2.52 4.19
CA ASN A 103 7.73 -2.83 4.20
C ASN A 103 7.01 -2.46 5.50
N GLN A 104 7.63 -1.66 6.37
CA GLN A 104 7.02 -1.22 7.62
C GLN A 104 6.18 0.03 7.38
N TYR A 105 4.90 -0.08 7.71
CA TYR A 105 3.94 1.02 7.63
C TYR A 105 3.85 1.72 8.99
N ILE A 106 4.60 2.82 9.14
CA ILE A 106 4.65 3.59 10.40
C ILE A 106 3.69 4.77 10.33
N LEU A 107 2.54 4.58 10.97
CA LEU A 107 1.51 5.60 11.08
C LEU A 107 1.62 6.33 12.42
N GLU A 108 2.15 7.54 12.37
CA GLU A 108 2.29 8.42 13.52
C GLU A 108 1.53 9.71 13.24
N LYS A 109 0.84 10.22 14.26
CA LYS A 109 0.17 11.50 14.17
C LYS A 109 1.22 12.60 14.07
N LEU A 110 1.22 13.32 12.96
CA LEU A 110 2.03 14.52 12.80
C LEU A 110 1.35 15.69 13.51
N SER A 111 2.14 16.62 14.07
CA SER A 111 1.63 17.72 14.89
C SER A 111 0.57 18.59 14.21
N HIS A 112 0.59 18.65 12.88
CA HIS A 112 -0.27 19.53 12.07
C HIS A 112 -1.26 18.79 11.18
N LEU A 113 -1.26 17.45 11.17
CA LEU A 113 -2.12 16.66 10.30
C LEU A 113 -2.91 15.64 11.10
N SER A 114 -4.18 15.46 10.71
CA SER A 114 -4.96 14.32 11.17
C SER A 114 -4.35 13.01 10.66
N LEU A 115 -4.72 11.91 11.32
CA LEU A 115 -4.31 10.58 10.90
C LEU A 115 -4.78 10.29 9.47
N PHE A 116 -6.04 10.64 9.17
CA PHE A 116 -6.64 10.45 7.85
C PHE A 116 -5.90 11.23 6.76
N GLU A 117 -5.55 12.49 7.01
CA GLU A 117 -4.75 13.29 6.06
C GLU A 117 -3.38 12.68 5.83
N THR A 118 -2.72 12.19 6.88
CA THR A 118 -1.41 11.51 6.77
C THR A 118 -1.51 10.26 5.88
N ILE A 119 -2.53 9.42 6.11
CA ILE A 119 -2.80 8.23 5.27
C ILE A 119 -3.08 8.66 3.82
N HIS A 120 -3.85 9.73 3.62
CA HIS A 120 -4.23 10.21 2.30
C HIS A 120 -3.05 10.78 1.51
N LEU A 121 -2.16 11.53 2.14
CA LEU A 121 -0.93 11.99 1.51
C LEU A 121 -0.04 10.82 1.10
N LEU A 122 0.09 9.81 1.97
CA LEU A 122 0.86 8.61 1.67
C LEU A 122 0.23 7.76 0.55
N PHE A 123 -1.11 7.70 0.51
CA PHE A 123 -1.86 7.12 -0.60
C PHE A 123 -1.55 7.84 -1.92
N ASN A 124 -1.62 9.17 -1.95
CA ASN A 124 -1.32 9.94 -3.16
C ASN A 124 0.11 9.67 -3.67
N LEU A 125 1.08 9.54 -2.76
CA LEU A 125 2.43 9.15 -3.12
C LEU A 125 2.53 7.73 -3.67
N SER A 126 1.83 6.79 -3.05
CA SER A 126 1.81 5.40 -3.52
C SER A 126 1.24 5.29 -4.94
N ILE A 127 0.23 6.09 -5.28
CA ILE A 127 -0.28 6.17 -6.65
C ILE A 127 0.73 6.84 -7.57
N LYS A 128 1.27 8.00 -7.19
CA LYS A 128 2.23 8.78 -7.98
C LYS A 128 3.48 7.96 -8.35
N TYR A 129 3.98 7.16 -7.42
CA TYR A 129 5.19 6.35 -7.60
C TYR A 129 4.90 4.88 -7.91
N GLY A 130 3.63 4.48 -8.08
CA GLY A 130 3.25 3.12 -8.48
C GLY A 130 3.72 2.06 -7.48
N ILE A 131 3.28 2.19 -6.23
CA ILE A 131 3.61 1.31 -5.11
C ILE A 131 2.33 0.60 -4.65
N ASP A 132 1.97 -0.48 -5.33
CA ASP A 132 0.71 -1.21 -5.15
C ASP A 132 0.48 -1.66 -3.69
N THR A 133 1.51 -2.23 -3.06
CA THR A 133 1.40 -2.73 -1.68
C THR A 133 1.11 -1.59 -0.68
N LEU A 134 1.74 -0.43 -0.88
CA LEU A 134 1.49 0.75 -0.04
C LEU A 134 0.08 1.30 -0.30
N THR A 135 -0.32 1.35 -1.56
CA THR A 135 -1.67 1.79 -1.97
C THR A 135 -2.75 0.97 -1.29
N TYR A 136 -2.60 -0.36 -1.32
CA TYR A 136 -3.51 -1.29 -0.66
C TYR A 136 -3.56 -1.06 0.85
N ILE A 137 -2.41 -0.96 1.52
CA ILE A 137 -2.34 -0.73 2.97
C ILE A 137 -2.99 0.61 3.34
N CYS A 138 -2.76 1.67 2.57
CA CYS A 138 -3.39 2.97 2.82
C CYS A 138 -4.92 2.88 2.70
N LEU A 139 -5.44 2.27 1.64
CA LEU A 139 -6.89 2.08 1.47
C LEU A 139 -7.48 1.23 2.60
N GLN A 140 -6.79 0.16 3.01
CA GLN A 140 -7.23 -0.69 4.10
C GLN A 140 -7.36 0.11 5.42
N ASN A 141 -6.39 0.98 5.70
CA ASN A 141 -6.43 1.84 6.88
C ASN A 141 -7.51 2.93 6.77
N MET A 142 -7.74 3.51 5.59
CA MET A 142 -8.85 4.45 5.37
C MET A 142 -10.22 3.80 5.58
N CYS A 143 -10.37 2.54 5.16
CA CYS A 143 -11.58 1.75 5.32
C CYS A 143 -11.77 1.17 6.73
N ASN A 144 -10.81 1.34 7.64
CA ASN A 144 -10.97 0.90 9.03
C ASN A 144 -12.18 1.61 9.67
N ILE A 145 -12.95 0.90 10.49
CA ILE A 145 -14.24 1.34 11.05
C ILE A 145 -14.09 2.66 11.83
N ASP A 146 -12.96 2.85 12.52
CA ASP A 146 -12.69 4.07 13.28
C ASP A 146 -12.45 5.30 12.39
N ASN A 147 -12.05 5.09 11.14
CA ASN A 147 -11.77 6.14 10.18
C ASN A 147 -12.96 6.40 9.26
N LEU A 148 -13.73 5.38 8.89
CA LEU A 148 -14.79 5.47 7.89
C LEU A 148 -16.03 6.20 8.43
N ASN A 149 -16.43 7.27 7.76
CA ASN A 149 -17.59 8.09 8.13
C ASN A 149 -18.25 8.72 6.88
N ILE A 150 -19.41 9.37 7.08
CA ILE A 150 -20.19 9.98 5.99
C ILE A 150 -19.36 11.02 5.21
N ASN A 151 -18.51 11.79 5.89
CA ASN A 151 -17.76 12.89 5.29
C ASN A 151 -16.60 12.40 4.42
N ASN A 152 -16.05 11.21 4.69
CA ASN A 152 -14.93 10.67 3.90
C ASN A 152 -15.30 9.50 2.97
N ALA A 153 -16.52 8.98 3.05
CA ALA A 153 -16.97 7.87 2.20
C ALA A 153 -16.78 8.15 0.70
N SER A 154 -17.18 9.34 0.24
CA SER A 154 -17.02 9.75 -1.16
C SER A 154 -15.55 9.86 -1.57
N TYR A 155 -14.71 10.41 -0.69
CA TYR A 155 -13.26 10.52 -0.95
C TYR A 155 -12.61 9.15 -1.07
N ILE A 156 -12.93 8.23 -0.16
CA ILE A 156 -12.40 6.86 -0.18
C ILE A 156 -12.83 6.14 -1.46
N LEU A 157 -14.08 6.30 -1.89
CA LEU A 157 -14.57 5.72 -3.14
C LEU A 157 -13.81 6.25 -4.38
N ILE A 158 -13.49 7.55 -4.39
CA ILE A 158 -12.64 8.15 -5.43
C ILE A 158 -11.22 7.59 -5.34
N SER A 159 -10.66 7.38 -4.14
CA SER A 159 -9.34 6.76 -3.96
C SER A 159 -9.31 5.33 -4.53
N PHE A 160 -10.37 4.53 -4.38
CA PHE A 160 -10.48 3.22 -5.05
C PHE A 160 -10.50 3.33 -6.58
N TYR A 161 -11.15 4.34 -7.12
CA TYR A 161 -11.15 4.56 -8.56
C TYR A 161 -9.74 4.92 -9.05
N GLN A 162 -9.06 5.84 -8.36
CA GLN A 162 -7.72 6.29 -8.69
C GLN A 162 -6.67 5.17 -8.56
N SER A 163 -6.86 4.23 -7.64
CA SER A 163 -5.95 3.11 -7.46
C SER A 163 -6.00 2.08 -8.59
N ILE A 164 -7.13 1.98 -9.29
CA ILE A 164 -7.29 1.08 -10.44
C ILE A 164 -6.96 1.79 -11.75
N ASN A 165 -7.38 3.05 -11.89
CA ASN A 165 -7.31 3.82 -13.15
C ASN A 165 -6.19 4.87 -13.10
N GLY A 166 -5.16 4.62 -12.29
CA GLY A 166 -4.03 5.51 -12.10
C GLY A 166 -3.03 5.47 -13.28
N PRO A 167 -1.94 6.24 -13.20
CA PRO A 167 -0.93 6.31 -14.27
C PRO A 167 -0.26 4.96 -14.60
N TYR A 168 -0.35 3.99 -13.69
CA TYR A 168 0.26 2.66 -13.84
C TYR A 168 -0.74 1.53 -14.02
N GLU A 169 -1.98 1.81 -14.46
CA GLU A 169 -3.08 0.83 -14.58
C GLU A 169 -2.66 -0.50 -15.24
N LYS A 170 -1.79 -0.43 -16.25
CA LYS A 170 -1.36 -1.57 -17.09
C LYS A 170 -0.32 -2.47 -16.43
N TYR A 171 0.25 -2.03 -15.31
CA TYR A 171 1.35 -2.71 -14.62
C TYR A 171 0.90 -3.40 -13.32
N HIS A 172 -0.34 -3.16 -12.89
CA HIS A 172 -0.91 -3.80 -11.71
C HIS A 172 -0.99 -5.32 -11.87
N THR A 173 -0.68 -6.03 -10.79
CA THR A 173 -0.85 -7.48 -10.76
C THR A 173 -2.34 -7.84 -10.61
N ASN A 174 -2.73 -9.01 -11.13
CA ASN A 174 -4.10 -9.51 -10.94
C ASN A 174 -4.45 -9.68 -9.46
N GLU A 175 -3.47 -10.08 -8.63
CA GLU A 175 -3.64 -10.21 -7.18
C GLU A 175 -4.02 -8.87 -6.54
N TYR A 176 -3.28 -7.80 -6.86
CA TYR A 176 -3.57 -6.46 -6.39
C TYR A 176 -4.98 -6.01 -6.79
N LEU A 177 -5.35 -6.20 -8.06
CA LEU A 177 -6.68 -5.80 -8.55
C LEU A 177 -7.82 -6.55 -7.83
N ILE A 178 -7.64 -7.84 -7.53
CA ILE A 178 -8.60 -8.63 -6.75
C ILE A 178 -8.69 -8.09 -5.32
N GLN A 179 -7.56 -7.81 -4.67
CA GLN A 179 -7.51 -7.27 -3.31
C GLN A 179 -8.23 -5.91 -3.22
N ILE A 180 -7.98 -5.01 -4.16
CA ILE A 180 -8.63 -3.69 -4.22
C ILE A 180 -10.14 -3.83 -4.44
N LYS A 181 -10.59 -4.72 -5.34
CA LYS A 181 -12.02 -4.98 -5.56
C LYS A 181 -12.72 -5.52 -4.32
N ASN A 182 -12.09 -6.45 -3.60
CA ASN A 182 -12.63 -7.00 -2.36
C ASN A 182 -12.72 -5.92 -1.28
N LEU A 183 -11.70 -5.06 -1.16
CA LEU A 183 -11.70 -3.98 -0.19
C LEU A 183 -12.74 -2.90 -0.52
N LYS A 184 -12.99 -2.62 -1.82
CA LYS A 184 -14.07 -1.70 -2.28
C LYS A 184 -15.44 -2.13 -1.73
N GLN A 185 -15.67 -3.41 -1.49
CA GLN A 185 -16.95 -3.89 -0.93
C GLN A 185 -17.24 -3.31 0.46
N ILE A 186 -16.21 -3.01 1.26
CA ILE A 186 -16.38 -2.43 2.60
C ILE A 186 -17.01 -1.04 2.49
N ILE A 187 -16.49 -0.18 1.60
CA ILE A 187 -17.02 1.17 1.41
C ILE A 187 -18.41 1.14 0.78
N LEU A 188 -18.66 0.23 -0.16
CA LEU A 188 -19.98 0.10 -0.79
C LEU A 188 -21.05 -0.32 0.23
N ARG A 189 -20.74 -1.26 1.12
CA ARG A 189 -21.63 -1.65 2.23
C ARG A 189 -21.86 -0.53 3.22
N PHE A 190 -20.82 0.25 3.56
CA PHE A 190 -20.99 1.43 4.40
C PHE A 190 -21.95 2.45 3.77
N ILE A 191 -21.79 2.73 2.47
CA ILE A 191 -22.68 3.64 1.74
C ILE A 191 -24.10 3.08 1.72
N GLN A 192 -24.29 1.79 1.51
CA GLN A 192 -25.61 1.17 1.54
C GLN A 192 -26.30 1.32 2.91
N LEU A 193 -25.57 1.14 4.02
CA LEU A 193 -26.09 1.28 5.38
C LEU A 193 -26.44 2.74 5.72
N HIS A 194 -25.64 3.70 5.24
CA HIS A 194 -25.80 5.13 5.51
C HIS A 194 -26.31 5.92 4.30
N LEU A 195 -27.06 5.26 3.41
CA LEU A 195 -27.36 5.75 2.06
C LEU A 195 -27.92 7.17 2.05
N ARG A 196 -28.94 7.42 2.87
CA ARG A 196 -29.59 8.72 2.93
C ARG A 196 -28.60 9.84 3.31
N ASP A 197 -27.79 9.60 4.33
CA ASP A 197 -26.90 10.63 4.86
C ASP A 197 -25.72 10.87 3.92
N VAL A 198 -25.19 9.81 3.31
CA VAL A 198 -24.13 9.91 2.29
C VAL A 198 -24.62 10.67 1.07
N LEU A 199 -25.79 10.33 0.50
CA LEU A 199 -26.33 11.00 -0.69
C LEU A 199 -26.60 12.49 -0.47
N LEU A 200 -26.95 12.89 0.76
CA LEU A 200 -27.21 14.29 1.11
C LEU A 200 -25.93 15.07 1.42
N SER A 201 -24.80 14.40 1.66
CA SER A 201 -23.51 15.03 1.99
C SER A 201 -23.00 15.92 0.85
N SER A 202 -22.25 16.97 1.20
CA SER A 202 -21.63 17.85 0.20
C SER A 202 -20.56 17.12 -0.61
N GLN A 203 -19.86 16.18 0.01
CA GLN A 203 -18.83 15.36 -0.62
C GLN A 203 -19.40 14.44 -1.68
N TRP A 204 -20.59 13.87 -1.44
CA TRP A 204 -21.27 13.07 -2.45
C TRP A 204 -21.69 13.90 -3.67
N LYS A 205 -22.23 15.11 -3.45
CA LYS A 205 -22.58 16.03 -4.54
C LYS A 205 -21.36 16.38 -5.41
N LEU A 206 -20.18 16.53 -4.79
CA LEU A 206 -18.93 16.72 -5.53
C LEU A 206 -18.53 15.47 -6.32
N LEU A 207 -18.70 14.28 -5.75
CA LEU A 207 -18.47 13.02 -6.43
C LEU A 207 -19.40 12.84 -7.62
N GLU A 208 -20.71 13.08 -7.47
CA GLU A 208 -21.69 12.97 -8.55
C GLU A 208 -21.34 13.90 -9.72
N LYS A 209 -20.90 15.12 -9.43
CA LYS A 209 -20.49 16.10 -10.45
C LYS A 209 -19.22 15.68 -11.20
N ASN A 210 -18.21 15.21 -10.47
CA ASN A 210 -16.87 15.00 -11.03
C ASN A 210 -16.63 13.54 -11.49
N TYR A 211 -17.38 12.59 -10.95
CA TYR A 211 -17.22 11.14 -11.09
C TYR A 211 -18.59 10.43 -11.25
N PRO A 212 -19.42 10.78 -12.24
CA PRO A 212 -20.80 10.27 -12.36
C PRO A 212 -20.87 8.74 -12.53
N TYR A 213 -19.86 8.11 -13.11
CA TYR A 213 -19.78 6.65 -13.23
C TYR A 213 -19.62 5.95 -11.87
N LEU A 214 -19.01 6.59 -10.87
CA LEU A 214 -18.95 6.01 -9.51
C LEU A 214 -20.31 5.98 -8.84
N VAL A 215 -21.20 6.92 -9.19
CA VAL A 215 -22.60 6.88 -8.76
C VAL A 215 -23.29 5.66 -9.39
N HIS A 216 -23.06 5.41 -10.68
CA HIS A 216 -23.58 4.22 -11.35
C HIS A 216 -23.10 2.93 -10.68
N ASP A 217 -21.78 2.79 -10.42
CA ASP A 217 -21.21 1.64 -9.71
C ASP A 217 -21.89 1.38 -8.36
N VAL A 218 -22.16 2.43 -7.59
CA VAL A 218 -22.80 2.32 -6.28
C VAL A 218 -24.26 1.92 -6.42
N LEU A 219 -25.00 2.52 -7.38
CA LEU A 219 -26.39 2.16 -7.63
C LEU A 219 -26.51 0.70 -8.10
N GLU A 220 -25.62 0.27 -9.00
CA GLU A 220 -25.52 -1.10 -9.46
C GLU A 220 -25.34 -2.06 -8.27
N PHE A 221 -24.36 -1.78 -7.41
CA PHE A 221 -24.14 -2.57 -6.19
C PHE A 221 -25.38 -2.64 -5.29
N ILE A 222 -26.03 -1.50 -5.01
CA ILE A 222 -27.19 -1.43 -4.11
C ILE A 222 -28.40 -2.17 -4.68
N VAL A 223 -28.60 -2.11 -6.00
CA VAL A 223 -29.73 -2.78 -6.67
C VAL A 223 -29.52 -4.28 -6.70
N PHE A 224 -28.31 -4.75 -7.02
CA PHE A 224 -28.02 -6.17 -7.17
C PHE A 224 -27.83 -6.92 -5.84
N GLU A 225 -27.38 -6.30 -4.74
CA GLU A 225 -27.35 -6.96 -3.42
C GLU A 225 -28.72 -7.01 -2.71
N LYS A 226 -29.76 -6.35 -3.25
CA LYS A 226 -31.14 -6.40 -2.70
C LYS A 226 -32.00 -7.56 -3.24
N ILE A 227 -31.47 -8.37 -4.16
CA ILE A 227 -32.12 -9.56 -4.74
C ILE A 227 -31.48 -10.81 -4.14
#